data_AF-A0A970HBZ7-F1
#
_entry.id   AF-A0A970HBZ7-F1
#
_cell.length_a   1.000
_cell.length_b   1.000
_cell.length_c   1.000
_cell.angle_alpha   90.00
_cell.angle_beta   90.00
_cell.angle_gamma   90.00
#
_symmetry.space_group_name_H-M   'P 1'
#
loop_
_entity.id
_entity.type
_entity.pdbx_description
1 polymer ?
#
loop_
_entity_poly.entity_id
_entity_poly.type
_entity_poly.pdbx_seq_one_letter_code
_entity_poly.pdbx_strand_id
1 'polypeptide(L)'
;MARTTLNLADPVLAELKRLQLREGRPLGELASELLARALAERRAGREEPARLVWTARSMGARIDLGDKEALYAALDRPLEQVAEGE
;
A
#
# COMPACT_ATOMS: atom_id res chain seq x y z
N MET A 1 9.84 -3.57 21.90
CA MET A 1 10.24 -2.22 21.45
C MET A 1 11.73 -2.04 21.72
N ALA A 2 12.44 -1.32 20.84
CA ALA A 2 13.82 -0.90 21.09
C ALA A 2 13.85 0.29 22.07
N ARG A 3 14.85 0.35 22.96
CA ARG A 3 15.06 1.49 23.86
C ARG A 3 16.14 2.39 23.24
N THR A 4 15.79 3.65 23.01
CA THR A 4 16.68 4.63 22.40
C THR A 4 16.66 5.90 23.22
N THR A 5 17.84 6.47 23.46
CA THR A 5 17.99 7.81 24.04
C THR A 5 18.10 8.82 22.92
N LEU A 6 17.21 9.81 22.90
CA LEU A 6 17.17 10.87 21.90
C LEU A 6 16.96 12.21 22.60
N ASN A 7 17.57 13.26 22.06
CA ASN A 7 17.40 14.62 22.58
C ASN A 7 16.11 15.22 22.01
N LEU A 8 15.25 15.75 22.90
CA LEU A 8 14.04 16.47 22.54
C LEU A 8 14.22 17.94 22.89
N ALA A 9 13.71 18.84 22.04
CA ALA A 9 13.63 20.24 22.39
C ALA A 9 12.68 20.44 23.58
N ASP A 10 13.00 21.37 24.48
CA ASP A 10 12.22 21.62 25.70
C ASP A 10 10.72 21.86 25.45
N PRO A 11 10.31 22.62 24.40
CA PRO A 11 8.88 22.80 24.11
C PRO A 11 8.18 21.49 23.75
N VAL A 12 8.86 20.59 23.02
CA VAL A 12 8.30 19.30 22.61
C VAL A 12 8.13 18.39 23.81
N LEU A 13 9.13 18.35 24.70
CA LEU A 13 9.06 17.56 25.92
C LEU A 13 7.96 18.06 26.86
N ALA A 14 7.77 19.38 26.97
CA ALA A 14 6.71 19.96 27.77
C ALA A 14 5.32 19.54 27.28
N GLU A 15 5.07 19.61 25.97
CA GLU A 15 3.80 19.19 25.37
C GLU A 15 3.56 17.68 25.53
N LEU A 16 4.57 16.84 25.32
CA LEU A 16 4.45 15.39 25.54
C LEU A 16 4.10 15.05 26.99
N LYS A 17 4.64 15.78 27.97
CA LYS A 17 4.27 15.61 29.39
C LYS A 17 2.84 16.05 29.68
N ARG A 18 2.37 17.14 29.08
CA ARG A 18 0.96 17.57 29.19
C ARG A 18 0.02 16.50 28.62
N LEU A 19 0.39 15.93 27.47
CA LEU A 19 -0.36 14.85 26.82
C LEU A 19 -0.39 13.59 27.70
N GLN A 20 0.75 13.20 28.27
CA GLN A 20 0.86 12.09 29.20
C GLN A 20 -0.09 12.25 30.40
N LEU A 21 -0.13 13.44 31.01
CA LEU A 21 -1.02 13.71 32.15
C LEU A 21 -2.51 13.63 31.75
N ARG A 22 -2.84 14.05 30.54
CA ARG A 22 -4.21 14.04 30.02
C ARG A 22 -4.71 12.63 29.68
N GLU A 23 -3.85 11.80 29.09
CA GLU A 23 -4.23 10.47 28.60
C GLU A 23 -3.89 9.33 29.56
N GLY A 24 -3.03 9.57 30.55
CA GLY A 24 -2.58 8.53 31.48
C GLY A 24 -1.69 7.46 30.84
N ARG A 25 -1.15 7.72 29.64
CA ARG A 25 -0.35 6.76 28.87
C ARG A 25 1.16 6.95 29.09
N PRO A 26 1.98 5.91 28.93
CA PRO A 26 3.45 6.03 29.03
C PRO A 26 4.01 7.02 28.01
N LEU A 27 4.91 7.91 28.44
CA LEU A 27 5.53 8.94 27.59
C LEU A 27 6.18 8.36 26.32
N GLY A 28 6.86 7.22 26.44
CA GLY A 28 7.53 6.56 25.32
C GLY A 28 6.54 5.99 24.28
N GLU A 29 5.37 5.54 24.71
CA GLU A 29 4.32 5.04 23.81
C GLU A 29 3.71 6.20 23.02
N LEU A 30 3.37 7.30 23.71
CA LEU A 30 2.87 8.53 23.09
C LEU A 30 3.89 9.11 22.09
N ALA A 31 5.16 9.18 22.48
CA ALA A 31 6.22 9.65 21.60
C ALA A 31 6.37 8.75 20.37
N SER A 32 6.35 7.42 20.54
CA SER A 32 6.44 6.47 19.43
C SER A 32 5.27 6.60 18.46
N GLU A 33 4.05 6.77 18.96
CA GLU A 33 2.85 6.93 18.12
C GLU A 33 2.91 8.23 17.30
N LEU A 34 3.21 9.35 17.96
CA LEU A 34 3.32 10.65 17.29
C LEU A 34 4.46 10.68 16.26
N LEU A 35 5.60 10.09 16.58
CA LEU A 35 6.73 9.96 15.63
C LEU A 35 6.36 9.07 14.45
N ALA A 36 5.70 7.93 14.68
CA ALA A 36 5.27 7.05 13.61
C ALA A 36 4.33 7.77 12.64
N ARG A 37 3.36 8.54 13.16
CA ARG A 37 2.45 9.35 12.34
C ARG A 37 3.19 10.39 11.51
N ALA A 38 4.07 11.18 12.14
CA ALA A 38 4.83 12.20 11.43
C ALA A 38 5.74 11.61 10.32
N LEU A 39 6.34 10.44 10.57
CA LEU A 39 7.14 9.72 9.57
C LEU A 39 6.27 9.18 8.42
N ALA A 40 5.07 8.69 8.72
CA ALA A 40 4.11 8.23 7.71
C ALA A 40 3.65 9.39 6.82
N GLU A 41 3.28 10.53 7.40
CA GLU A 41 2.90 11.74 6.67
C GLU A 41 4.04 12.24 5.78
N ARG A 42 5.28 12.24 6.29
CA ARG A 42 6.47 12.60 5.51
C ARG A 42 6.75 11.62 4.37
N ARG A 43 6.44 10.33 4.54
CA ARG A 43 6.56 9.33 3.47
C ARG A 43 5.48 9.52 2.41
N ALA A 44 4.23 9.72 2.83
CA ALA A 44 3.11 9.94 1.93
C ALA A 44 3.30 11.21 1.08
N GLY A 45 3.86 12.28 1.63
CA GLY A 45 4.20 13.49 0.87
C GLY A 45 5.40 13.35 -0.08
N ARG A 46 6.15 12.25 0.00
CA ARG A 46 7.33 11.97 -0.85
C ARG A 46 7.07 10.92 -1.93
N GLU A 47 6.10 10.05 -1.70
CA GLU A 47 5.61 9.15 -2.74
C GLU A 47 4.75 10.01 -3.66
N GLU A 48 5.28 10.33 -4.86
CA GLU A 48 4.41 10.76 -5.96
C GLU A 48 3.24 9.77 -6.00
N PRO A 49 1.98 10.24 -6.10
CA PRO A 49 0.85 9.33 -6.20
C PRO A 49 1.18 8.31 -7.29
N ALA A 50 1.17 7.02 -6.93
CA ALA A 50 1.61 5.96 -7.82
C ALA A 50 0.93 6.18 -9.18
N ARG A 51 1.73 6.57 -10.18
CA ARG A 51 1.18 6.91 -11.49
C ARG A 51 0.49 5.64 -11.97
N LEU A 52 -0.81 5.72 -12.26
CA LEU A 52 -1.55 4.61 -12.82
C LEU A 52 -0.89 4.24 -14.16
N VAL A 53 -0.09 3.17 -14.16
CA VAL A 53 0.55 2.65 -15.36
C VAL A 53 -0.40 1.62 -15.97
N TRP A 54 -1.12 2.05 -16.99
CA TRP A 54 -1.90 1.14 -17.83
C TRP A 54 -0.96 0.15 -18.50
N THR A 55 -1.01 -1.11 -18.06
CA THR A 55 -0.24 -2.18 -18.70
C THR A 55 -1.06 -2.73 -19.86
N ALA A 56 -0.72 -2.28 -21.08
CA ALA A 56 -1.23 -2.88 -22.31
C ALA A 56 -0.19 -3.86 -22.86
N ARG A 57 -0.62 -5.09 -23.14
CA ARG A 57 0.19 -6.09 -23.85
C ARG A 57 -0.66 -6.71 -24.95
N SER A 58 -0.01 -7.16 -26.03
CA SER A 58 -0.69 -7.95 -27.05
C SER A 58 -1.23 -9.23 -26.40
N MET A 59 -2.55 -9.44 -26.49
CA MET A 59 -3.21 -10.64 -25.96
C MET A 59 -2.92 -11.88 -26.83
N GLY A 60 -2.45 -11.70 -28.07
CA GLY A 60 -2.35 -12.80 -29.03
C GLY A 60 -3.72 -13.43 -29.32
N ALA A 61 -4.75 -12.59 -29.43
CA ALA A 61 -6.14 -13.03 -29.59
C ALA A 61 -6.27 -13.98 -30.78
N ARG A 62 -6.76 -15.20 -30.54
CA ARG A 62 -7.02 -16.21 -31.58
C ARG A 62 -8.40 -16.06 -32.23
N ILE A 63 -9.23 -15.20 -31.66
CA ILE A 63 -10.59 -14.88 -32.08
C ILE A 63 -10.77 -13.36 -32.03
N ASP A 64 -11.60 -12.83 -32.92
CA ASP A 64 -12.04 -11.44 -32.84
C ASP A 64 -13.06 -11.30 -31.71
N LEU A 65 -12.74 -10.48 -30.71
CA LEU A 65 -13.65 -10.23 -29.58
C LEU A 65 -14.86 -9.36 -29.96
N GLY A 66 -14.82 -8.68 -31.11
CA GLY A 66 -15.97 -7.96 -31.66
C GLY A 66 -17.03 -8.90 -32.24
N ASP A 67 -16.65 -10.14 -32.58
CA ASP A 67 -17.56 -11.19 -33.00
C ASP A 67 -18.10 -11.93 -31.78
N LYS A 68 -19.30 -11.52 -31.37
CA LYS A 68 -20.00 -12.10 -30.23
C LYS A 68 -20.21 -13.61 -30.39
N GLU A 69 -20.58 -14.09 -31.58
CA GLU A 69 -20.88 -15.50 -31.81
C GLU A 69 -19.62 -16.35 -31.73
N ALA A 70 -18.52 -15.89 -32.33
CA ALA A 70 -17.22 -16.55 -32.24
C ALA A 70 -16.70 -16.61 -30.79
N LEU A 71 -16.94 -15.55 -30.00
CA LEU A 71 -16.58 -15.51 -28.58
C LEU A 71 -17.37 -16.53 -27.77
N TYR A 72 -18.71 -16.55 -27.88
CA TYR A 72 -19.52 -17.50 -27.13
C TYR A 72 -19.24 -18.95 -27.52
N ALA A 73 -19.05 -19.22 -28.82
CA ALA A 73 -18.65 -20.55 -29.28
C ALA A 73 -17.30 -21.02 -28.71
N ALA A 74 -16.35 -20.10 -28.50
CA ALA A 74 -15.07 -20.40 -27.86
C ALA A 74 -15.21 -20.63 -26.35
N LEU A 75 -16.11 -19.90 -25.67
CA LEU A 75 -16.38 -20.04 -24.24
C LEU A 75 -17.15 -21.33 -23.90
N ASP A 76 -18.06 -21.76 -24.78
CA ASP A 76 -18.86 -22.97 -24.60
C ASP A 76 -18.08 -24.26 -24.91
N ARG A 77 -16.87 -24.15 -25.48
CA ARG A 77 -15.97 -25.28 -25.67
C ARG A 77 -15.36 -25.69 -24.32
N PRO A 78 -15.35 -26.99 -23.96
CA PRO A 78 -14.59 -27.46 -22.81
C PRO A 78 -13.11 -27.06 -22.95
N LEU A 79 -12.49 -26.60 -21.86
CA LEU A 79 -11.05 -26.34 -21.82
C LEU A 79 -10.31 -27.66 -21.96
N GLU A 80 -10.00 -28.07 -23.19
CA GLU A 80 -9.04 -29.13 -23.44
C GLU A 80 -7.68 -28.64 -22.94
N GLN A 81 -7.13 -29.33 -21.92
CA GLN A 81 -5.79 -29.06 -21.42
C GLN A 81 -4.80 -29.31 -22.57
N VAL A 82 -4.29 -28.25 -23.17
CA VAL A 82 -3.11 -28.35 -24.02
C VAL A 82 -1.93 -28.54 -23.06
N ALA A 83 -1.49 -29.79 -22.97
CA ALA A 83 -0.28 -30.19 -22.29
C ALA A 83 0.90 -29.35 -22.78
N GLU A 84 1.80 -29.04 -21.85
CA GLU A 84 3.11 -28.43 -22.05
C GLU A 84 3.83 -29.01 -23.27
N GLY A 85 4.42 -28.14 -24.09
CA GLY A 85 5.21 -28.54 -25.26
C GLY A 85 5.79 -27.34 -25.99
N GLU A 86 6.90 -26.84 -25.42
CA GLU A 86 7.99 -25.99 -25.97
C GLU A 86 7.69 -24.58 -26.53
#